data_AF-A0A1Y1QH63-F1
#
_entry.id   AF-A0A1Y1QH63-F1
#
_cell.length_a   1.000
_cell.length_b   1.000
_cell.length_c   1.000
_cell.angle_alpha   90.00
_cell.angle_beta   90.00
_cell.angle_gamma   90.00
#
_symmetry.space_group_name_H-M   'P 1'
#
loop_
_entity.id
_entity.type
_entity.pdbx_description
1 polymer ?
#
loop_
_entity_poly.entity_id
_entity_poly.type
_entity_poly.pdbx_seq_one_letter_code
_entity_poly.pdbx_strand_id
1 'polypeptide(L)' 'MGKFVVVLGTQWGDEGKGKIVDLLTENASAVVRFQGG' A
#
# COMPACT_ATOMS: atom_id res chain seq x y z
N MET A 1 7.83 -14.85 -12.19
CA MET A 1 8.41 -13.66 -11.53
C MET A 1 7.28 -12.92 -10.83
N GLY A 2 7.39 -12.61 -9.54
CA GLY A 2 6.41 -11.78 -8.84
C GLY A 2 6.53 -10.30 -9.24
N LYS A 3 5.48 -9.50 -9.00
CA LYS A 3 5.51 -8.03 -9.16
C LYS A 3 5.55 -7.36 -7.79
N PHE A 4 6.32 -6.29 -7.67
CA PHE A 4 6.26 -5.39 -6.52
C PHE A 4 5.30 -4.25 -6.81
N VAL A 5 4.41 -3.95 -5.87
CA VAL A 5 3.42 -2.88 -5.97
C VAL A 5 3.72 -1.84 -4.90
N VAL A 6 3.82 -0.58 -5.31
CA VAL A 6 4.01 0.56 -4.39
C VAL A 6 2.71 1.35 -4.34
N VAL A 7 2.18 1.53 -3.14
CA VAL A 7 1.00 2.35 -2.88
C VAL A 7 1.43 3.62 -2.15
N LEU A 8 1.08 4.79 -2.71
CA LEU A 8 1.36 6.10 -2.14
C LEU A 8 0.14 7.04 -2.23
N GLY A 9 0.06 8.01 -1.33
CA GLY A 9 -0.86 9.14 -1.45
C GLY A 9 -0.28 10.18 -2.42
N THR A 10 -1.13 10.82 -3.21
CA THR A 10 -0.72 11.81 -4.23
C THR A 10 -1.12 13.24 -3.84
N GLN A 11 -1.75 13.40 -2.67
CA GLN A 11 -2.27 14.66 -2.16
C GLN A 11 -1.66 14.95 -0.78
N TRP A 12 -2.43 15.58 0.11
CA TRP A 12 -2.00 15.98 1.45
C TRP A 12 -2.62 15.11 2.56
N GLY A 13 -2.80 13.81 2.32
CA GLY A 13 -3.32 12.88 3.32
C GLY A 13 -4.81 12.61 3.19
N ASP A 14 -5.30 11.72 4.06
CA ASP A 14 -6.69 11.26 4.14
C ASP A 14 -7.29 10.72 2.84
N GLU A 15 -6.45 10.26 1.89
CA GLU A 15 -6.91 9.70 0.62
C GLU A 15 -7.52 8.28 0.75
N GLY A 16 -7.55 7.73 1.96
CA GLY A 16 -8.10 6.41 2.22
C GLY A 16 -7.23 5.25 1.70
N LYS A 17 -5.90 5.45 1.53
CA LYS A 17 -4.97 4.42 1.02
C LYS A 17 -5.09 3.08 1.75
N GLY A 18 -5.41 3.11 3.05
CA GLY A 18 -5.55 1.90 3.88
C GLY A 18 -6.55 0.91 3.30
N LYS A 19 -7.67 1.39 2.76
CA LYS A 19 -8.69 0.53 2.11
C LYS A 19 -8.16 -0.15 0.85
N ILE A 20 -7.35 0.55 0.07
CA ILE A 20 -6.74 0.00 -1.15
C ILE A 20 -5.63 -1.00 -0.79
N VAL A 21 -4.82 -0.69 0.22
CA VAL A 21 -3.81 -1.62 0.73
C VAL A 21 -4.46 -2.92 1.20
N ASP A 22 -5.57 -2.84 1.95
CA ASP A 22 -6.32 -3.99 2.47
C ASP A 22 -6.86 -4.91 1.35
N LEU A 23 -7.39 -4.32 0.28
CA LEU A 23 -7.82 -5.07 -0.90
C LEU A 23 -6.65 -5.78 -1.61
N LEU A 24 -5.49 -5.10 -1.72
CA LEU A 24 -4.33 -5.66 -2.41
C LEU A 24 -3.62 -6.74 -1.59
N THR A 25 -3.77 -6.74 -0.27
CA THR A 25 -3.14 -7.72 0.62
C THR A 25 -3.57 -9.15 0.39
N GLU A 26 -4.77 -9.40 -0.12
CA GLU A 26 -5.24 -10.74 -0.47
C GLU A 26 -4.33 -11.44 -1.50
N ASN A 27 -3.63 -10.66 -2.32
CA ASN A 27 -2.75 -11.14 -3.39
C ASN A 27 -1.26 -10.93 -3.08
N ALA A 28 -0.93 -10.43 -1.88
CA ALA A 28 0.44 -10.09 -1.49
C ALA A 28 0.97 -11.10 -0.46
N SER A 29 2.18 -11.63 -0.69
CA SER A 29 2.84 -12.50 0.29
C SER A 29 3.40 -11.74 1.50
N ALA A 30 3.60 -10.42 1.37
CA ALA A 30 4.09 -9.55 2.43
C ALA A 30 3.67 -8.09 2.21
N VAL A 31 3.55 -7.34 3.30
CA VAL A 31 3.35 -5.88 3.32
C VAL A 31 4.54 -5.24 4.01
N VAL A 32 5.10 -4.19 3.40
CA VAL A 32 6.25 -3.48 3.95
C VAL A 32 5.90 -2.00 4.07
N ARG A 33 6.05 -1.46 5.29
CA ARG A 33 6.07 -0.03 5.54
C ARG A 33 7.52 0.45 5.49
N PHE A 34 7.80 1.47 4.69
CA PHE A 34 9.17 1.92 4.43
C PHE A 34 9.47 3.37 4.87
N GLN A 35 8.46 4.13 5.28
CA GLN A 35 8.63 5.51 5.79
C GLN A 35 7.54 5.91 6.80
N GLY A 36 7.78 7.02 7.51
CA GLY A 36 6.90 7.56 8.55
C GLY A 36 7.04 6.84 9.90
N GLY A 37 6.16 7.13 10.87
CA GLY A 37 6.13 6.52 12.22
C GLY A 37 4.99 5.55 12.42
#